data_AF-A0A7X8SSG7-F1
#
_entry.id   AF-A0A7X8SSG7-F1
#
_cell.length_a   1.000
_cell.length_b   1.000
_cell.length_c   1.000
_cell.angle_alpha   90.00
_cell.angle_beta   90.00
_cell.angle_gamma   90.00
#
_symmetry.space_group_name_H-M   'P 1'
#
loop_
_entity.id
_entity.type
_entity.pdbx_description
1 polymer ?
#
loop_
_entity_poly.entity_id
_entity_poly.type
_entity_poly.pdbx_seq_one_letter_code
_entity_poly.pdbx_strand_id
1 'polypeptide(L)'
;MTDETPFWKIKTLTEMSPSEWESLCDGCGLCCLNKLEEWDSGDVYFTSIRCKLMDGESCRCTSYPNRWDFVPDCVQLTPEKVPELEWLPPTCAYRLVKDGRDLYWWHPLISGDPDTVHIAGVSARGRTVSEENVDLDDFEDYVVDWPLTVEDDMEPNPPSK
;
A
#
# COMPACT_ATOMS: atom_id res chain seq x y z
N MET A 1 31.70 -4.51 -6.09
CA MET A 1 30.33 -5.01 -5.92
C MET A 1 29.46 -3.93 -6.51
N THR A 2 28.61 -4.27 -7.48
CA THR A 2 28.01 -3.33 -8.44
C THR A 2 27.33 -2.19 -7.70
N ASP A 3 27.99 -1.03 -7.72
CA ASP A 3 27.56 0.24 -7.15
C ASP A 3 26.54 0.86 -8.12
N GLU A 4 25.54 0.06 -8.49
CA GLU A 4 24.49 0.48 -9.39
C GLU A 4 23.38 1.09 -8.54
N THR A 5 23.22 2.40 -8.67
CA THR A 5 22.14 3.13 -8.01
C THR A 5 20.80 2.44 -8.31
N PRO A 6 20.00 2.08 -7.30
CA PRO A 6 18.73 1.41 -7.50
C PRO A 6 17.79 2.16 -8.44
N PHE A 7 17.03 1.44 -9.26
CA PHE A 7 16.20 2.04 -10.32
C PHE A 7 15.18 3.06 -9.77
N TRP A 8 14.63 2.83 -8.58
CA TRP A 8 13.64 3.70 -7.94
C TRP A 8 14.21 5.05 -7.47
N LYS A 9 15.54 5.18 -7.43
CA LYS A 9 16.22 6.45 -7.11
C LYS A 9 16.54 7.29 -8.35
N ILE A 10 16.47 6.70 -9.54
CA ILE A 10 16.89 7.34 -10.79
C ILE A 10 15.77 7.49 -11.82
N LYS A 11 14.80 6.56 -11.83
CA LYS A 11 13.65 6.58 -12.73
C LYS A 11 12.46 7.23 -12.07
N THR A 12 11.76 8.05 -12.82
CA THR A 12 10.37 8.45 -12.51
C THR A 12 9.44 7.25 -12.68
N LEU A 13 8.24 7.32 -12.08
CA LEU A 13 7.24 6.24 -12.18
C LEU A 13 6.93 5.85 -13.63
N THR A 14 6.87 6.81 -14.55
CA THR A 14 6.53 6.58 -15.96
C THR A 14 7.68 6.03 -16.80
N GLU A 15 8.92 6.06 -16.28
CA GLU A 15 10.10 5.46 -16.92
C GLU A 15 10.32 4.00 -16.52
N MET A 16 9.55 3.50 -15.56
CA MET A 16 9.66 2.13 -15.08
C MET A 16 9.08 1.15 -16.08
N SER A 17 9.79 0.04 -16.29
CA SER A 17 9.22 -1.13 -16.95
C SER A 17 8.09 -1.72 -16.10
N PRO A 18 7.17 -2.51 -16.71
CA PRO A 18 6.12 -3.19 -15.94
C PRO A 18 6.65 -4.04 -14.79
N SER A 19 7.80 -4.72 -14.96
CA SER A 19 8.40 -5.51 -13.88
C SER A 19 8.92 -4.65 -12.73
N GLU A 20 9.54 -3.51 -13.03
CA GLU A 20 10.01 -2.57 -12.01
C GLU A 20 8.82 -1.96 -11.25
N TRP A 21 7.77 -1.58 -11.97
CA TRP A 21 6.52 -1.07 -11.40
C TRP A 21 5.86 -2.05 -10.43
N GLU A 22 5.69 -3.31 -10.85
CA GLU A 22 5.08 -4.33 -9.98
C GLU A 22 5.98 -4.63 -8.77
N SER A 23 7.30 -4.55 -8.92
CA SER A 23 8.25 -4.78 -7.81
C SER A 23 8.27 -3.69 -6.75
N LEU A 24 7.71 -2.50 -7.03
CA LEU A 24 7.53 -1.45 -6.04
C LEU A 24 6.40 -1.77 -5.05
N CYS A 25 5.50 -2.70 -5.35
CA CYS A 25 4.40 -2.98 -4.42
C CYS A 25 4.95 -3.57 -3.12
N ASP A 26 4.67 -2.90 -1.99
CA ASP A 26 5.03 -3.38 -0.65
C ASP A 26 4.40 -4.75 -0.32
N GLY A 27 3.26 -5.08 -0.93
CA GLY A 27 2.44 -6.22 -0.48
C GLY A 27 1.74 -5.98 0.86
N CYS A 28 1.59 -4.72 1.28
CA CYS A 28 1.03 -4.34 2.58
C CYS A 28 -0.51 -4.49 2.67
N GLY A 29 -1.21 -4.58 1.55
CA GLY A 29 -2.69 -4.71 1.49
C GLY A 29 -3.47 -3.42 1.76
N LEU A 30 -2.81 -2.29 2.05
CA LEU A 30 -3.47 -1.02 2.40
C LEU A 30 -4.31 -0.44 1.26
N CYS A 31 -3.90 -0.64 0.01
CA CYS A 31 -4.68 -0.21 -1.16
C CYS A 31 -6.02 -0.95 -1.27
N CYS A 32 -6.12 -2.16 -0.69
CA CYS A 32 -7.32 -3.00 -0.70
C CYS A 32 -8.29 -2.75 0.45
N LEU A 33 -7.98 -1.81 1.36
CA LEU A 33 -8.92 -1.37 2.39
C LEU A 33 -10.00 -0.48 1.78
N ASN A 34 -11.23 -0.63 2.24
CA ASN A 34 -12.30 0.30 1.94
C ASN A 34 -12.00 1.66 2.59
N LYS A 35 -12.41 2.71 1.89
CA LYS A 35 -12.14 4.09 2.25
C LYS A 35 -13.45 4.85 2.25
N LEU A 36 -13.61 5.75 3.21
CA LEU A 36 -14.75 6.66 3.27
C LEU A 36 -14.28 8.03 2.80
N GLU A 37 -15.07 8.65 1.93
CA GLU A 37 -14.82 10.01 1.48
C GLU A 37 -15.84 10.92 2.17
N GLU A 38 -15.35 11.97 2.82
CA GLU A 38 -16.22 13.00 3.39
C GLU A 38 -16.76 13.90 2.27
N TRP A 39 -18.09 14.04 2.24
CA TRP A 39 -18.81 14.67 1.13
C TRP A 39 -18.56 16.18 0.95
N ASP A 40 -18.08 16.88 1.97
CA ASP A 40 -17.84 18.34 1.93
C ASP A 40 -16.37 18.66 1.62
N SER A 41 -15.44 18.02 2.33
CA SER A 41 -13.99 18.26 2.21
C SER A 41 -13.33 17.45 1.08
N GLY A 42 -13.90 16.28 0.73
CA GLY A 42 -13.23 15.26 -0.09
C GLY A 42 -12.16 14.48 0.67
N ASP A 43 -12.07 14.64 2.00
CA ASP A 43 -11.08 13.93 2.81
C ASP A 43 -11.35 12.43 2.81
N VAL A 44 -10.28 11.65 2.63
CA VAL A 44 -10.35 10.19 2.54
C VAL A 44 -9.86 9.55 3.83
N TYR A 45 -10.74 8.77 4.45
CA TYR A 45 -10.49 8.05 5.69
C TYR A 45 -10.30 6.56 5.43
N PHE A 46 -9.28 5.97 6.05
CA PHE A 46 -9.05 4.53 6.01
C PHE A 46 -10.02 3.81 6.94
N THR A 47 -10.42 2.60 6.56
CA THR A 47 -11.13 1.67 7.44
C THR A 47 -10.31 0.39 7.62
N SER A 48 -10.56 -0.36 8.70
CA SER A 48 -10.05 -1.74 8.84
C SER A 48 -10.82 -2.77 8.00
N ILE A 49 -11.70 -2.32 7.11
CA ILE A 49 -12.52 -3.21 6.28
C ILE A 49 -11.74 -3.51 5.00
N ARG A 50 -11.42 -4.78 4.77
CA ARG A 50 -10.78 -5.21 3.53
C ARG A 50 -11.81 -5.56 2.46
N CYS A 51 -11.44 -5.29 1.21
CA CYS A 51 -12.10 -5.82 0.04
C CYS A 51 -12.30 -7.35 0.17
N LYS A 52 -13.45 -7.86 -0.32
CA LYS A 52 -13.77 -9.30 -0.28
C LYS A 52 -12.72 -10.19 -0.97
N LEU A 53 -12.01 -9.65 -1.95
CA LEU A 53 -10.95 -10.36 -2.67
C LEU A 53 -9.58 -10.29 -2.01
N MET A 54 -9.37 -9.46 -0.99
CA MET A 54 -8.10 -9.42 -0.26
C MET A 54 -8.07 -10.54 0.77
N ASP A 55 -7.04 -11.38 0.79
CA ASP A 55 -6.80 -12.30 1.89
C ASP A 55 -6.17 -11.55 3.08
N GLY A 56 -6.77 -11.69 4.26
CA GLY A 56 -6.41 -10.92 5.47
C GLY A 56 -5.06 -11.30 6.09
N GLU A 57 -4.53 -12.48 5.74
CA GLU A 57 -3.25 -12.98 6.23
C GLU A 57 -2.11 -12.67 5.25
N SER A 58 -2.25 -13.07 3.99
CA SER A 58 -1.22 -12.82 2.98
C SER A 58 -1.19 -11.39 2.46
N CYS A 59 -2.23 -10.58 2.74
CA CYS A 59 -2.42 -9.23 2.19
C CYS A 59 -2.44 -9.19 0.64
N ARG A 60 -2.75 -10.32 -0.01
CA ARG A 60 -2.81 -10.43 -1.47
C ARG A 60 -4.24 -10.57 -1.95
N CYS A 61 -4.47 -10.06 -3.16
CA CYS A 61 -5.74 -10.30 -3.84
C CYS A 61 -5.80 -11.75 -4.34
N THR A 62 -6.86 -12.47 -3.97
CA THR A 62 -7.09 -13.88 -4.33
C THR A 62 -7.44 -14.05 -5.81
N SER A 63 -7.86 -12.98 -6.49
CA SER A 63 -8.24 -13.00 -7.90
C SER A 63 -7.80 -11.73 -8.64
N TYR A 64 -6.54 -11.31 -8.45
CA TYR A 64 -6.03 -10.05 -9.02
C TYR A 64 -6.30 -9.87 -10.52
N PRO A 65 -6.08 -10.87 -11.41
CA PRO A 65 -6.35 -10.70 -12.84
C PRO A 65 -7.82 -10.48 -13.20
N ASN A 66 -8.74 -11.05 -12.42
CA ASN A 66 -10.18 -11.00 -12.68
C ASN A 66 -10.92 -10.09 -11.67
N ARG A 67 -10.19 -9.24 -10.94
CA ARG A 67 -10.74 -8.52 -9.77
C ARG A 67 -11.93 -7.63 -10.11
N TRP A 68 -11.94 -7.03 -11.30
CA TRP A 68 -13.04 -6.18 -11.76
C TRP A 68 -14.33 -6.92 -12.07
N ASP A 69 -14.27 -8.24 -12.29
CA ASP A 69 -15.48 -9.06 -12.44
C ASP A 69 -16.27 -9.13 -11.12
N PHE A 70 -15.59 -8.92 -9.99
CA PHE A 70 -16.18 -9.01 -8.65
C PHE A 70 -16.23 -7.67 -7.93
N VAL A 71 -15.27 -6.77 -8.18
CA VAL A 71 -15.08 -5.47 -7.52
C VAL A 71 -14.81 -4.42 -8.61
N PRO A 72 -15.87 -3.92 -9.29
CA PRO A 72 -15.72 -2.96 -10.40
C PRO A 72 -14.97 -1.69 -10.00
N ASP A 73 -15.11 -1.27 -8.75
CA ASP A 73 -14.49 -0.05 -8.22
C ASP A 73 -13.03 -0.24 -7.76
N CYS A 74 -12.45 -1.44 -7.97
CA CYS A 74 -11.07 -1.71 -7.60
C CYS A 74 -10.12 -0.78 -8.35
N VAL A 75 -9.42 0.08 -7.60
CA VAL A 75 -8.46 1.03 -8.17
C VAL A 75 -7.19 0.29 -8.59
N GLN A 76 -6.89 0.30 -9.88
CA GLN A 76 -5.56 -0.06 -10.36
C GLN A 76 -4.60 1.11 -10.15
N LEU A 77 -3.48 0.82 -9.49
CA LEU A 77 -2.36 1.75 -9.41
C LEU A 77 -1.58 1.66 -10.73
N THR A 78 -1.52 2.78 -11.47
CA THR A 78 -0.68 2.92 -12.66
C THR A 78 0.26 4.11 -12.49
N PRO A 79 1.38 4.18 -13.24
CA PRO A 79 2.28 5.33 -13.22
C PRO A 79 1.58 6.68 -13.42
N GLU A 80 0.51 6.70 -14.22
CA GLU A 80 -0.27 7.90 -14.54
C GLU A 80 -1.26 8.25 -13.43
N LYS A 81 -1.87 7.24 -12.78
CA LYS A 81 -2.91 7.45 -11.77
C LYS A 81 -2.35 7.76 -10.39
N VAL A 82 -1.25 7.13 -9.98
CA VAL A 82 -0.64 7.33 -8.65
C VAL A 82 -0.39 8.80 -8.31
N PRO A 83 0.08 9.66 -9.24
CA PRO A 83 0.22 11.09 -8.99
C PRO A 83 -1.06 11.80 -8.53
N GLU A 84 -2.23 11.28 -8.90
CA GLU A 84 -3.55 11.84 -8.60
C GLU A 84 -4.16 11.27 -7.31
N LEU A 85 -3.58 10.21 -6.74
CA LEU A 85 -4.11 9.54 -5.54
C LEU A 85 -3.52 10.16 -4.26
N GLU A 86 -4.25 11.09 -3.66
CA GLU A 86 -3.79 11.76 -2.42
C GLU A 86 -3.89 10.89 -1.17
N TRP A 87 -4.75 9.88 -1.19
CA TRP A 87 -5.00 8.98 -0.05
C TRP A 87 -3.95 7.89 0.15
N LEU A 88 -2.96 7.75 -0.75
CA LEU A 88 -1.95 6.70 -0.61
C LEU A 88 -1.21 6.84 0.74
N PRO A 89 -1.00 5.75 1.50
CA PRO A 89 -0.28 5.80 2.77
C PRO A 89 1.07 6.50 2.62
N PRO A 90 1.56 7.25 3.63
CA PRO A 90 2.84 7.95 3.57
C PRO A 90 4.02 7.00 3.32
N THR A 91 3.89 5.73 3.71
CA THR A 91 4.88 4.66 3.51
C THR A 91 4.77 3.95 2.16
N CYS A 92 3.72 4.19 1.38
CA CYS A 92 3.51 3.48 0.13
C CYS A 92 4.69 3.76 -0.83
N ALA A 93 5.35 2.71 -1.29
CA ALA A 93 6.51 2.82 -2.18
C ALA A 93 6.24 3.69 -3.42
N TYR A 94 5.07 3.55 -4.05
CA TYR A 94 4.69 4.38 -5.20
C TYR A 94 4.65 5.88 -4.86
N ARG A 95 4.15 6.23 -3.67
CA ARG A 95 4.13 7.61 -3.18
C ARG A 95 5.54 8.09 -2.83
N LEU A 96 6.34 7.26 -2.15
CA LEU A 96 7.72 7.60 -1.80
C LEU A 96 8.53 7.94 -3.06
N VAL A 97 8.49 7.08 -4.07
CA VAL A 97 9.26 7.29 -5.31
C VAL A 97 8.74 8.50 -6.10
N LYS A 98 7.41 8.70 -6.15
CA LYS A 98 6.82 9.94 -6.71
C LYS A 98 7.39 11.19 -6.02
N ASP A 99 7.51 11.16 -4.71
CA ASP A 99 7.99 12.27 -3.88
C ASP A 99 9.53 12.38 -3.89
N GLY A 100 10.25 11.53 -4.63
CA GLY A 100 11.71 11.47 -4.65
C GLY A 100 12.33 10.99 -3.33
N ARG A 101 11.54 10.32 -2.48
CA ARG A 101 12.00 9.70 -1.24
C ARG A 101 12.46 8.27 -1.47
N ASP A 102 13.39 7.82 -0.63
CA ASP A 102 13.84 6.44 -0.64
C ASP A 102 12.82 5.49 -0.01
N LEU A 103 12.97 4.20 -0.29
CA LEU A 103 12.17 3.13 0.30
C LEU A 103 12.68 2.82 1.72
N TYR A 104 11.79 2.32 2.57
CA TYR A 104 12.14 1.93 3.94
C TYR A 104 12.92 0.61 3.99
N TRP A 105 13.69 0.38 5.08
CA TRP A 105 14.54 -0.82 5.23
C TRP A 105 13.78 -2.16 5.08
N TRP A 106 12.49 -2.17 5.44
CA TRP A 106 11.60 -3.34 5.35
C TRP A 106 11.00 -3.53 3.97
N HIS A 107 11.23 -2.63 3.02
CA HIS A 107 10.71 -2.78 1.67
C HIS A 107 11.37 -4.01 0.99
N PRO A 108 10.63 -4.87 0.26
CA PRO A 108 11.17 -6.11 -0.33
C PRO A 108 12.38 -5.90 -1.26
N LEU A 109 12.43 -4.79 -2.01
CA LEU A 109 13.58 -4.39 -2.84
C LEU A 109 14.85 -4.07 -2.03
N ILE A 110 14.73 -3.75 -0.74
CA ILE A 110 15.86 -3.47 0.17
C ILE A 110 16.17 -4.69 1.02
N SER A 111 15.15 -5.27 1.66
CA SER A 111 15.32 -6.40 2.60
C SER A 111 15.55 -7.74 1.89
N GLY A 112 15.07 -7.88 0.65
CA GLY A 112 15.02 -9.16 -0.07
C GLY A 112 13.96 -10.12 0.45
N ASP A 113 13.16 -9.73 1.45
CA ASP A 113 12.18 -10.58 2.11
C ASP A 113 10.82 -9.88 2.23
N PRO A 114 9.77 -10.34 1.53
CA PRO A 114 8.44 -9.74 1.60
C PRO A 114 7.81 -9.78 3.00
N ASP A 115 8.23 -10.71 3.88
CA ASP A 115 7.66 -10.78 5.23
C ASP A 115 8.11 -9.62 6.13
N THR A 116 9.17 -8.89 5.77
CA THR A 116 9.65 -7.74 6.55
C THR A 116 8.64 -6.59 6.63
N VAL A 117 7.77 -6.45 5.63
CA VAL A 117 6.65 -5.49 5.61
C VAL A 117 5.67 -5.79 6.74
N HIS A 118 5.44 -7.08 7.02
CA HIS A 118 4.55 -7.53 8.08
C HIS A 118 5.22 -7.46 9.46
N ILE A 119 6.51 -7.80 9.52
CA ILE A 119 7.32 -7.69 10.75
C ILE A 119 7.41 -6.23 11.21
N ALA A 120 7.52 -5.30 10.27
CA ALA A 120 7.51 -3.87 10.55
C ALA A 120 6.12 -3.34 10.96
N GLY A 121 5.04 -4.13 10.87
CA GLY A 121 3.71 -3.71 11.31
C GLY A 121 3.02 -2.68 10.38
N VAL A 122 3.58 -2.43 9.19
CA VAL A 122 3.05 -1.48 8.21
C VAL A 122 2.01 -2.10 7.27
N SER A 123 1.65 -3.37 7.45
CA SER A 123 0.65 -4.07 6.65
C SER A 123 -0.71 -4.18 7.34
N ALA A 124 -1.73 -4.52 6.56
CA ALA A 124 -3.07 -4.84 7.02
C ALA A 124 -3.22 -6.26 7.63
N ARG A 125 -2.11 -6.99 7.80
CA ARG A 125 -2.12 -8.42 8.15
C ARG A 125 -2.70 -8.61 9.54
N GLY A 126 -3.74 -9.45 9.67
CA GLY A 126 -4.37 -9.75 10.95
C GLY A 126 -5.11 -8.55 11.60
N ARG A 127 -5.30 -7.44 10.87
CA ARG A 127 -5.90 -6.19 11.37
C ARG A 127 -7.20 -5.82 10.66
N THR A 128 -7.79 -6.75 9.91
CA THR A 128 -8.90 -6.45 9.01
C THR A 128 -10.09 -7.38 9.14
N VAL A 129 -11.27 -6.86 8.80
CA VAL A 129 -12.52 -7.61 8.64
C VAL A 129 -12.96 -7.58 7.18
N SER A 130 -13.52 -8.67 6.65
CA SER A 130 -14.06 -8.69 5.28
C SER A 130 -15.26 -7.75 5.16
N GLU A 131 -15.36 -7.00 4.06
CA GLU A 131 -16.55 -6.19 3.74
C GLU A 131 -17.84 -7.01 3.68
N GLU A 132 -17.76 -8.30 3.38
CA GLU A 132 -18.93 -9.19 3.35
C GLU A 132 -19.55 -9.43 4.74
N ASN A 133 -18.85 -9.06 5.81
CA ASN A 133 -19.26 -9.26 7.20
C ASN A 133 -19.66 -7.94 7.90
N VAL A 134 -19.69 -6.81 7.18
CA VAL A 134 -19.98 -5.48 7.75
C VAL A 134 -21.05 -4.81 6.90
N ASP A 135 -22.09 -4.27 7.54
CA ASP A 135 -23.10 -3.47 6.84
C ASP A 135 -22.48 -2.13 6.39
N LEU A 136 -22.87 -1.61 5.24
CA LEU A 136 -22.37 -0.34 4.71
C LEU A 136 -22.62 0.82 5.69
N ASP A 137 -23.76 0.78 6.39
CA ASP A 137 -24.13 1.80 7.38
C ASP A 137 -23.19 1.78 8.61
N ASP A 138 -22.47 0.68 8.84
CA ASP A 138 -21.53 0.50 9.96
C ASP A 138 -20.08 0.82 9.58
N PHE A 139 -19.76 1.21 8.34
CA PHE A 139 -18.36 1.41 7.90
C PHE A 139 -17.61 2.48 8.71
N GLU A 140 -18.32 3.50 9.19
CA GLU A 140 -17.75 4.58 10.01
C GLU A 140 -17.17 4.07 11.34
N ASP A 141 -17.73 3.00 11.91
CA ASP A 141 -17.25 2.40 13.16
C ASP A 141 -15.89 1.69 13.01
N TYR A 142 -15.45 1.46 11.77
CA TYR A 142 -14.20 0.79 11.45
C TYR A 142 -13.12 1.76 10.94
N VAL A 143 -13.33 3.07 11.07
CA VAL A 143 -12.32 4.07 10.70
C VAL A 143 -11.05 3.93 11.55
N VAL A 144 -9.90 4.00 10.90
CA VAL A 144 -8.58 3.77 11.50
C VAL A 144 -7.52 4.72 10.96
N ASP A 145 -6.52 5.04 11.78
CA ASP A 145 -5.42 5.95 11.47
C ASP A 145 -4.07 5.24 11.25
N TRP A 146 -3.94 3.99 11.67
CA TRP A 146 -2.69 3.25 11.59
C TRP A 146 -2.05 3.11 10.19
N PRO A 147 -2.78 3.17 9.06
CA PRO A 147 -2.14 3.25 7.74
C PRO A 147 -1.40 4.58 7.50
N LEU A 148 -1.74 5.64 8.24
CA LEU A 148 -1.20 6.99 8.12
C LEU A 148 -0.08 7.26 9.13
N THR A 149 0.06 6.41 10.15
CA THR A 149 1.11 6.55 11.16
C THR A 149 2.34 5.74 10.76
N VAL A 150 3.49 6.39 10.69
CA VAL A 150 4.80 5.75 10.59
C VAL A 150 5.49 6.04 11.91
N GLU A 151 5.80 5.02 12.71
CA GLU A 151 6.55 5.24 13.94
C GLU A 151 7.92 5.85 13.57
N ASP A 152 8.36 6.87 14.31
CA ASP A 152 9.59 7.65 14.04
C ASP A 152 10.85 6.75 13.95
N ASP A 153 10.79 5.55 14.51
CA ASP A 153 11.87 4.56 14.55
C ASP A 153 12.05 3.80 13.22
N MET A 154 11.13 3.98 12.28
CA MET A 154 11.16 3.37 10.95
C MET A 154 12.00 4.20 9.98
N GLU A 155 13.23 4.61 10.34
CA GLU A 155 14.07 5.33 9.38
C GLU A 155 14.36 4.46 8.13
N PRO A 156 14.55 5.07 6.94
CA PRO A 156 14.88 4.34 5.71
C PRO A 156 16.24 3.60 5.79
N ASN A 157 17.04 3.88 6.81
CA ASN A 157 18.30 3.18 7.06
C ASN A 157 18.09 2.05 8.08
N PRO A 158 18.56 0.82 7.80
CA PRO A 158 18.52 -0.25 8.80
C PRO A 158 19.32 0.18 10.04
N PRO A 159 18.88 -0.20 11.26
CA PRO A 159 19.66 0.07 12.46
C PRO A 159 21.07 -0.49 12.28
N SER A 160 22.07 0.36 12.52
CA SER A 160 23.47 -0.04 12.46
C SER A 160 23.67 -1.20 13.44
N LYS A 161 24.03 -2.39 12.92
CA LYS A 161 24.50 -3.49 13.76
C LYS A 161 25.79 -3.11 14.47
#